data_AF-A0A498R0K4-F1
#
_entry.id   AF-A0A498R0K4-F1
#
_cell.length_a   1.000
_cell.length_b   1.000
_cell.length_c   1.000
_cell.angle_alpha   90.00
_cell.angle_beta   90.00
_cell.angle_gamma   90.00
#
_symmetry.space_group_name_H-M   'P 1'
#
loop_
_entity.id
_entity.type
_entity.pdbx_description
1 polymer ?
#
loop_
_entity_poly.entity_id
_entity_poly.type
_entity_poly.pdbx_seq_one_letter_code
_entity_poly.pdbx_strand_id
1 'polypeptide(L)'
;MLKTTPKQLSLYSVLYDKIPENHILKVINKTVDFSFVNKLLEDSYSKKIGRPAKEPEMMAKLLILQYLYNLSDVRVIEEVSLNLAYMWFVGINPDEELPDASLLAKFRTQRLKDTSMDDIIQEVVHQCI
;
A
#
# COMPACT_ATOMS: atom_id res chain seq x y z
N MET A 1 15.14 -1.67 1.90
CA MET A 1 15.22 -0.70 3.01
C MET A 1 13.83 -0.17 3.24
N LEU A 2 13.39 -0.09 4.51
CA LEU A 2 12.12 0.52 4.89
C LEU A 2 12.31 2.05 4.94
N LYS A 3 11.45 2.83 4.28
CA LYS A 3 11.49 4.30 4.28
C LYS A 3 10.86 4.83 5.57
N THR A 4 11.56 5.76 6.22
CA THR A 4 11.08 6.52 7.40
C THR A 4 10.64 7.96 7.06
N THR A 5 10.64 8.34 5.78
CA THR A 5 10.31 9.69 5.31
C THR A 5 8.79 9.90 5.18
N PRO A 6 8.26 11.12 5.38
CA PRO A 6 6.84 11.39 5.10
C PRO A 6 6.54 11.09 3.63
N LYS A 7 5.52 10.27 3.39
CA LYS A 7 5.29 9.64 2.08
C LYS A 7 4.88 10.62 0.98
N GLN A 8 4.22 11.73 1.32
CA GLN A 8 3.55 12.60 0.36
C GLN A 8 3.97 14.07 0.52
N LEU A 9 5.19 14.39 0.11
CA LEU A 9 5.78 15.74 0.17
C LEU A 9 6.13 16.28 -1.23
N SER A 10 5.27 16.09 -2.22
CA SER A 10 5.42 16.74 -3.54
C SER A 10 4.52 17.96 -3.71
N LEU A 11 4.84 18.82 -4.68
CA LEU A 11 4.00 19.97 -5.06
C LEU A 11 2.57 19.55 -5.44
N TYR A 12 2.42 18.34 -5.98
CA TYR A 12 1.15 17.80 -6.44
C TYR A 12 0.32 17.17 -5.31
N SER A 13 0.87 17.03 -4.09
CA SER A 13 0.15 16.48 -2.94
C SER A 13 -1.09 17.29 -2.56
N VAL A 14 -1.13 18.58 -2.89
CA VAL A 14 -2.31 19.46 -2.74
C VAL A 14 -3.55 18.93 -3.48
N LEU A 15 -3.38 18.10 -4.51
CA LEU A 15 -4.50 17.48 -5.22
C LEU A 15 -5.29 16.52 -4.32
N TYR A 16 -4.67 15.99 -3.27
CA TYR A 16 -5.33 15.10 -2.31
C TYR A 16 -6.33 15.81 -1.40
N ASP A 17 -6.29 17.14 -1.31
CA ASP A 17 -7.29 17.93 -0.58
C ASP A 17 -8.68 17.83 -1.23
N LYS A 18 -8.75 17.42 -2.50
CA LYS A 18 -10.03 17.14 -3.18
C LYS A 18 -10.72 15.87 -2.70
N ILE A 19 -10.03 14.98 -1.99
CA ILE A 19 -10.61 13.73 -1.49
C ILE A 19 -11.44 14.05 -0.24
N PRO A 20 -12.76 13.79 -0.23
CA PRO A 20 -13.60 14.06 0.94
C PRO A 20 -13.11 13.33 2.20
N GLU A 21 -13.16 13.99 3.36
CA GLU A 21 -12.71 13.39 4.64
C GLU A 21 -13.48 12.12 5.04
N ASN A 22 -14.74 11.99 4.58
CA ASN A 22 -15.59 10.82 4.79
C ASN A 22 -15.40 9.72 3.72
N HIS A 23 -14.43 9.87 2.82
CA HIS A 23 -14.14 8.83 1.83
C HIS A 23 -13.67 7.54 2.51
N ILE A 24 -14.17 6.38 2.04
CA ILE A 24 -13.92 5.08 2.68
C ILE A 24 -12.43 4.78 2.91
N LEU A 25 -11.57 5.07 1.92
CA LEU A 25 -10.12 4.86 2.05
C LEU A 25 -9.47 5.77 3.10
N LYS A 26 -10.01 6.98 3.33
CA LYS A 26 -9.56 7.86 4.44
C LYS A 26 -9.98 7.29 5.78
N VAL A 27 -11.19 6.73 5.88
CA VAL A 27 -11.67 6.05 7.10
C VAL A 27 -10.78 4.85 7.41
N ILE A 28 -10.58 3.95 6.44
CA ILE A 28 -9.73 2.76 6.60
C ILE A 28 -8.31 3.16 7.03
N ASN A 29 -7.69 4.16 6.38
CA ASN A 29 -6.33 4.58 6.72
C ASN A 29 -6.22 5.28 8.10
N LYS A 30 -7.33 5.78 8.66
CA LYS A 30 -7.37 6.32 10.03
C LYS A 30 -7.56 5.21 11.07
N THR A 31 -8.28 4.15 10.71
CA THR A 31 -8.61 3.03 11.61
C THR A 31 -7.50 1.99 11.67
N VAL A 32 -6.84 1.72 10.54
CA VAL A 32 -5.90 0.60 10.40
C VAL A 32 -4.46 1.10 10.44
N ASP A 33 -3.69 0.60 11.40
CA ASP A 33 -2.24 0.81 11.46
C ASP A 33 -1.52 -0.23 10.58
N PHE A 34 -1.26 0.12 9.33
CA PHE A 34 -0.54 -0.74 8.39
C PHE A 34 0.94 -0.99 8.74
N SER A 35 1.49 -0.39 9.81
CA SER A 35 2.85 -0.66 10.26
C SER A 35 3.09 -2.13 10.60
N PHE A 36 2.04 -2.90 10.90
CA PHE A 36 2.13 -4.35 11.15
C PHE A 36 2.77 -5.11 9.98
N VAL A 37 2.55 -4.66 8.74
CA VAL A 37 3.14 -5.28 7.54
C VAL A 37 4.66 -5.14 7.54
N ASN A 38 5.17 -3.99 7.98
CA ASN A 38 6.61 -3.78 8.09
C ASN A 38 7.21 -4.65 9.20
N LYS A 39 6.49 -4.86 10.31
CA LYS A 39 6.90 -5.79 11.39
C LYS A 39 6.93 -7.23 10.89
N LEU A 40 5.90 -7.66 10.17
CA LEU A 40 5.81 -9.01 9.59
C LEU A 40 7.00 -9.33 8.66
N LEU A 41 7.44 -8.32 7.91
CA LEU A 41 8.48 -8.46 6.90
C LEU A 41 9.86 -7.97 7.36
N GLU A 42 10.01 -7.65 8.65
CA GLU A 42 11.23 -7.09 9.21
C GLU A 42 12.44 -8.01 9.02
N ASP A 43 12.26 -9.32 9.18
CA ASP A 43 13.34 -10.30 9.00
C ASP A 43 13.72 -10.54 7.53
N SER A 44 12.79 -10.30 6.59
CA SER A 44 13.01 -10.52 5.16
C SER A 44 13.50 -9.28 4.43
N TYR A 45 13.48 -8.10 5.09
CA TYR A 45 13.92 -6.82 4.55
C TYR A 45 15.15 -6.29 5.28
N SER A 46 16.23 -6.07 4.53
CA SER A 46 17.42 -5.40 5.08
C SER A 46 17.12 -3.94 5.43
N LYS A 47 17.40 -3.58 6.69
CA LYS A 47 17.21 -2.22 7.24
C LYS A 47 18.24 -1.20 6.74
N LYS A 48 19.41 -1.65 6.25
CA LYS A 48 20.56 -0.75 5.99
C LYS A 48 21.25 -0.95 4.64
N ILE A 49 21.10 -2.10 3.98
CA ILE A 49 21.89 -2.47 2.80
C ILE A 49 20.98 -3.01 1.69
N GLY A 50 21.06 -2.44 0.49
CA GLY A 50 20.40 -2.94 -0.72
C GLY A 50 19.68 -1.86 -1.54
N ARG A 51 19.20 -2.23 -2.73
CA ARG A 51 18.35 -1.37 -3.56
C ARG A 51 17.08 -1.01 -2.75
N PRO A 52 16.62 0.25 -2.78
CA PRO A 52 15.35 0.61 -2.14
C PRO A 52 14.22 -0.21 -2.79
N ALA A 53 13.76 -1.23 -2.06
CA ALA A 53 12.53 -1.93 -2.39
C ALA A 53 11.36 -0.97 -2.22
N LYS A 54 10.27 -1.20 -2.96
CA LYS A 54 9.02 -0.50 -2.69
C LYS A 54 8.55 -0.87 -1.27
N GLU A 55 7.94 0.09 -0.59
CA GLU A 55 7.56 -0.05 0.81
C GLU A 55 6.56 -1.20 0.99
N PRO A 56 6.79 -2.13 1.92
CA PRO A 56 5.86 -3.25 2.15
C PRO A 56 4.43 -2.79 2.44
N GLU A 57 4.29 -1.70 3.19
CA GLU A 57 3.00 -1.07 3.45
C GLU A 57 2.27 -0.63 2.18
N MET A 58 2.98 -0.01 1.23
CA MET A 58 2.41 0.38 -0.08
C MET A 58 1.93 -0.86 -0.84
N MET A 59 2.75 -1.91 -0.87
CA MET A 59 2.40 -3.16 -1.54
C MET A 59 1.19 -3.83 -0.90
N ALA A 60 1.09 -3.86 0.43
CA ALA A 60 -0.08 -4.39 1.13
C ALA A 60 -1.34 -3.55 0.86
N LYS A 61 -1.24 -2.22 0.82
CA LYS A 61 -2.37 -1.35 0.45
C LYS A 61 -2.84 -1.57 -0.98
N LEU A 62 -1.94 -1.86 -1.92
CA LEU A 62 -2.32 -2.28 -3.27
C LEU A 62 -3.11 -3.59 -3.25
N LEU A 63 -2.67 -4.59 -2.48
CA LEU A 63 -3.42 -5.85 -2.33
C LEU A 63 -4.81 -5.62 -1.70
N ILE A 64 -4.91 -4.71 -0.71
CA ILE A 64 -6.20 -4.35 -0.11
C ILE A 64 -7.12 -3.70 -1.14
N LEU A 65 -6.61 -2.80 -1.99
CA LEU A 65 -7.40 -2.24 -3.09
C LEU A 65 -7.88 -3.32 -4.06
N GLN A 66 -7.03 -4.32 -4.36
CA GLN A 66 -7.46 -5.47 -5.16
C GLN A 66 -8.62 -6.23 -4.52
N TYR A 67 -8.54 -6.47 -3.22
CA TYR A 67 -9.56 -7.18 -2.48
C TYR A 67 -10.88 -6.39 -2.41
N LEU A 68 -10.80 -5.11 -2.02
CA LEU A 68 -11.98 -4.24 -1.84
C LEU A 68 -12.74 -4.00 -3.14
N TYR A 69 -12.03 -3.89 -4.27
CA TYR A 69 -12.62 -3.54 -5.56
C TYR A 69 -12.58 -4.68 -6.58
N ASN A 70 -12.20 -5.89 -6.16
CA ASN A 70 -12.08 -7.08 -7.00
C ASN A 70 -11.24 -6.86 -8.28
N LEU A 71 -10.04 -6.30 -8.12
CA LEU A 71 -9.14 -5.92 -9.22
C LEU A 71 -8.00 -6.93 -9.42
N SER A 72 -7.61 -7.16 -10.68
CA SER A 72 -6.40 -7.93 -11.01
C SER A 72 -5.11 -7.15 -10.74
N ASP A 73 -3.95 -7.82 -10.80
CA ASP A 73 -2.63 -7.17 -10.57
C ASP A 73 -2.36 -6.03 -11.55
N VAL A 74 -2.77 -6.19 -12.80
CA VAL A 74 -2.60 -5.17 -13.84
C VAL A 74 -3.60 -4.04 -13.62
N ARG A 75 -4.87 -4.39 -13.37
CA ARG A 75 -5.95 -3.42 -13.18
C ARG A 75 -5.74 -2.54 -11.97
N VAL A 76 -5.25 -3.06 -10.84
CA VAL A 76 -5.02 -2.20 -9.65
C VAL A 76 -3.94 -1.15 -9.91
N ILE A 77 -2.88 -1.48 -10.63
CA ILE A 77 -1.83 -0.53 -10.96
C ILE A 77 -2.37 0.56 -11.90
N GLU A 78 -3.18 0.19 -12.87
CA GLU A 78 -3.82 1.14 -13.78
C GLU A 78 -4.87 2.01 -13.08
N GLU A 79 -5.70 1.45 -12.21
CA GLU A 79 -6.66 2.24 -11.44
C GLU A 79 -5.96 3.21 -10.49
N VAL A 80 -4.86 2.79 -9.85
CA VAL A 80 -4.07 3.67 -8.99
C VAL A 80 -3.40 4.77 -9.80
N SER A 81 -3.00 4.54 -11.05
CA SER A 81 -2.40 5.58 -11.90
C SER A 81 -3.41 6.66 -12.35
N LEU A 82 -4.71 6.37 -12.25
CA LEU A 82 -5.79 7.26 -12.69
C LEU A 82 -6.56 7.89 -11.52
N ASN A 83 -6.57 7.27 -10.35
CA ASN A 83 -7.42 7.66 -9.23
C ASN A 83 -6.63 8.27 -8.06
N LEU A 84 -6.86 9.57 -7.80
CA LEU A 84 -6.21 10.30 -6.71
C LEU A 84 -6.46 9.69 -5.33
N ALA A 85 -7.65 9.16 -5.06
CA ALA A 85 -7.95 8.53 -3.78
C ALA A 85 -7.13 7.25 -3.58
N TYR A 86 -6.85 6.52 -4.66
CA TYR A 86 -6.07 5.29 -4.62
C TYR A 86 -4.59 5.64 -4.44
N MET A 87 -4.06 6.62 -5.18
CA MET A 87 -2.70 7.13 -4.99
C MET A 87 -2.49 7.61 -3.54
N TRP A 88 -3.46 8.38 -3.03
CA TRP A 88 -3.42 8.88 -1.66
C TRP A 88 -3.32 7.73 -0.67
N PHE A 89 -4.21 6.74 -0.80
CA PHE A 89 -4.29 5.59 0.09
C PHE A 89 -2.98 4.81 0.12
N VAL A 90 -2.43 4.44 -1.05
CA VAL A 90 -1.18 3.66 -1.14
C VAL A 90 0.06 4.45 -0.71
N GLY A 91 -0.07 5.76 -0.52
CA GLY A 91 1.01 6.62 -0.04
C GLY A 91 2.04 6.95 -1.12
N ILE A 92 1.61 7.10 -2.37
CA ILE A 92 2.44 7.60 -3.48
C ILE A 92 2.11 9.06 -3.75
N ASN A 93 3.03 9.84 -4.32
CA ASN A 93 2.72 11.15 -4.89
C ASN A 93 2.21 11.04 -6.33
N PRO A 94 1.45 12.02 -6.85
CA PRO A 94 0.92 11.95 -8.23
C PRO A 94 2.01 11.92 -9.32
N ASP A 95 3.21 12.41 -9.00
CA ASP A 95 4.37 12.48 -9.88
C ASP A 95 5.36 11.32 -9.72
N GLU A 96 5.06 10.35 -8.85
CA GLU A 96 5.90 9.17 -8.62
C GLU A 96 5.44 7.95 -9.41
N GLU A 97 6.40 7.09 -9.78
CA GLU A 97 6.11 5.85 -10.50
C GLU A 97 5.60 4.73 -9.58
N LEU A 98 4.54 4.07 -10.02
CA LEU A 98 3.99 2.87 -9.39
C LEU A 98 4.87 1.64 -9.60
N PRO A 99 4.77 0.61 -8.75
CA PRO A 99 5.39 -0.68 -9.02
C PRO A 99 4.75 -1.36 -10.23
N ASP A 100 5.52 -2.18 -10.93
CA ASP A 100 4.98 -3.08 -11.95
C ASP A 100 4.05 -4.12 -11.32
N ALA A 101 3.00 -4.52 -12.06
CA ALA A 101 2.09 -5.60 -11.64
C ALA A 101 2.83 -6.91 -11.32
N SER A 102 3.93 -7.21 -12.03
CA SER A 102 4.75 -8.39 -11.77
C SER A 102 5.46 -8.33 -10.41
N LEU A 103 5.80 -7.13 -9.93
CA LEU A 103 6.39 -6.93 -8.60
C LEU A 103 5.33 -7.14 -7.52
N LEU A 104 4.09 -6.72 -7.76
CA LEU A 104 2.95 -7.00 -6.87
C LEU A 104 2.67 -8.49 -6.74
N ALA A 105 2.64 -9.22 -7.88
CA ALA A 105 2.49 -10.67 -7.88
C ALA A 105 3.61 -11.38 -7.11
N LYS A 106 4.87 -10.96 -7.29
CA LYS A 106 6.03 -11.48 -6.54
C LYS A 106 5.95 -11.15 -5.06
N PHE A 107 5.47 -9.97 -4.70
CA PHE A 107 5.27 -9.60 -3.31
C PHE A 107 4.27 -10.55 -2.63
N ARG A 108 3.10 -10.75 -3.25
CA ARG A 108 2.06 -11.65 -2.76
C ARG A 108 2.53 -13.10 -2.61
N THR A 109 3.26 -13.61 -3.60
CA THR A 109 3.61 -15.05 -3.66
C THR A 109 4.94 -15.41 -3.00
N GLN A 110 5.89 -14.48 -2.91
CA GLN A 110 7.27 -14.79 -2.47
C GLN A 110 7.71 -14.00 -1.25
N ARG A 111 7.04 -12.89 -0.91
CA ARG A 111 7.48 -12.00 0.18
C ARG A 111 6.64 -12.12 1.42
N LEU A 112 5.34 -12.40 1.29
CA LEU A 112 4.44 -12.56 2.43
C LEU A 112 4.71 -13.82 3.29
N LYS A 113 5.79 -14.59 3.03
CA LYS A 113 6.15 -15.81 3.76
C LYS A 113 4.92 -16.75 3.88
N ASP A 114 4.58 -17.17 5.10
CA ASP A 114 3.45 -18.03 5.43
C ASP A 114 2.16 -17.22 5.68
N THR A 115 2.20 -15.90 5.55
CA THR A 115 1.04 -15.02 5.71
C THR A 115 0.30 -14.93 4.38
N SER A 116 -0.93 -15.42 4.38
CA SER A 116 -1.82 -15.31 3.24
C SER A 116 -2.40 -13.90 3.13
N MET A 117 -3.00 -13.59 1.97
CA MET A 117 -3.79 -12.37 1.83
C MET A 117 -4.97 -12.34 2.82
N ASP A 118 -5.54 -13.51 3.12
CA ASP A 118 -6.65 -13.63 4.06
C ASP A 118 -6.23 -13.21 5.47
N ASP A 119 -5.01 -13.56 5.90
CA ASP A 119 -4.47 -13.14 7.20
C ASP A 119 -4.30 -11.62 7.29
N ILE A 120 -3.83 -10.99 6.20
CA ILE A 120 -3.72 -9.52 6.12
C ILE A 120 -5.11 -8.88 6.25
N ILE A 121 -6.11 -9.42 5.54
CA ILE A 121 -7.48 -8.90 5.61
C ILE A 121 -8.09 -9.15 6.99
N GLN A 122 -7.84 -10.31 7.61
CA GLN A 122 -8.30 -10.59 8.97
C GLN A 122 -7.73 -9.60 9.98
N GLU A 123 -6.44 -9.26 9.88
CA GLU A 123 -5.80 -8.26 10.73
C GLU A 123 -6.40 -6.86 10.49
N VAL A 124 -6.65 -6.49 9.22
CA VAL A 124 -7.34 -5.23 8.87
C VAL A 124 -8.73 -5.18 9.50
N VAL A 125 -9.51 -6.27 9.41
CA VAL A 125 -10.85 -6.36 9.99
C VAL A 125 -10.79 -6.34 11.52
N HIS A 126 -9.82 -7.02 12.13
CA HIS A 126 -9.61 -7.04 13.58
C HIS A 126 -9.40 -5.63 14.14
N GLN A 127 -8.63 -4.79 13.44
CA GLN A 127 -8.41 -3.40 13.85
C GLN A 127 -9.63 -2.48 13.66
N CYS A 128 -10.65 -2.93 12.93
CA CYS A 128 -11.88 -2.17 12.70
C CYS A 128 -12.98 -2.41 13.74
N ILE A 129 -12.79 -3.32 14.69
CA ILE A 129 -13.77 -3.73 15.72
C ILE A 129 -13.25 -3.30 17.10
#